data_AF-A0ABD0PGN6-F1
#
_entry.id   AF-A0ABD0PGN6-F1
#
_cell.length_a   1.000
_cell.length_b   1.000
_cell.length_c   1.000
_cell.angle_alpha   90.00
_cell.angle_beta   90.00
_cell.angle_gamma   90.00
#
_symmetry.space_group_name_H-M   'P 1'
#
loop_
_entity.id
_entity.type
_entity.pdbx_description
1 polymer ?
#
loop_
_entity_poly.entity_id
_entity_poly.type
_entity_poly.pdbx_seq_one_letter_code
_entity_poly.pdbx_strand_id
1 'polypeptide(L)'
;RGMVRSLKSEASSSVVKALIDIRPEMIPSFRVIAFYYHTNGDIIADSIWVDVEDKCEGELQIKLKGHHEYQPEDTAELDINVGTQKNAKVGLLVVDKAIYALGAQNKLTPKQVFTSMQSYDLGCSYGGGENTAAVFNDAGLTFISHS
;
A
#
# COMPACT_ATOMS: atom_id res chain seq x y z
N ARG A 1 -5.56 0.45 3.50
CA ARG A 1 -6.02 1.83 3.23
C ARG A 1 -7.49 2.07 3.67
N GLY A 2 -7.96 1.43 4.75
CA GLY A 2 -9.24 1.80 5.39
C GLY A 2 -10.51 1.64 4.55
N MET A 3 -10.50 0.86 3.48
CA MET A 3 -11.66 0.64 2.62
C MET A 3 -11.83 -0.85 2.32
N VAL A 4 -13.07 -1.32 2.36
CA VAL A 4 -13.43 -2.66 1.88
C VAL A 4 -13.32 -2.66 0.36
N ARG A 5 -12.43 -3.50 -0.19
CA ARG A 5 -12.17 -3.58 -1.64
C ARG A 5 -12.90 -4.72 -2.34
N SER A 6 -13.11 -5.84 -1.64
CA SER A 6 -13.80 -7.00 -2.19
C SER A 6 -14.53 -7.76 -1.09
N LEU A 7 -15.69 -8.30 -1.43
CA LEU A 7 -16.45 -9.23 -0.61
C LEU A 7 -16.76 -10.46 -1.44
N LYS A 8 -16.54 -11.64 -0.85
CA LYS A 8 -16.83 -12.94 -1.47
C LYS A 8 -17.38 -13.88 -0.41
N SER A 9 -18.19 -14.83 -0.83
CA SER A 9 -18.72 -15.91 0.00
C SER A 9 -18.39 -17.24 -0.63
N GLU A 10 -17.95 -18.19 0.17
CA GLU A 10 -17.64 -19.55 -0.26
C GLU A 10 -18.58 -20.54 0.41
N ALA A 11 -18.86 -21.66 -0.26
CA ALA A 11 -19.67 -22.72 0.33
C ALA A 11 -18.94 -23.36 1.51
N SER A 12 -19.67 -23.61 2.60
CA SER A 12 -19.11 -24.25 3.79
C SER A 12 -18.61 -25.66 3.49
N SER A 13 -17.38 -25.96 3.91
CA SER A 13 -16.78 -27.29 3.83
C SER A 13 -15.78 -27.47 4.99
N SER A 14 -15.20 -28.66 5.13
CA SER A 14 -14.13 -28.88 6.12
C SER A 14 -12.87 -28.06 5.84
N VAL A 15 -12.61 -27.70 4.57
CA VAL A 15 -11.50 -26.85 4.15
C VAL A 15 -11.93 -26.03 2.94
N VAL A 16 -12.01 -24.71 3.11
CA VAL A 16 -12.25 -23.75 2.03
C VAL A 16 -10.92 -23.15 1.60
N LYS A 17 -10.66 -23.10 0.29
CA LYS A 17 -9.47 -22.46 -0.28
C LYS A 17 -9.90 -21.23 -1.07
N ALA A 18 -9.38 -20.06 -0.68
CA ALA A 18 -9.55 -18.83 -1.43
C ALA A 18 -8.24 -18.43 -2.10
N LEU A 19 -8.29 -18.12 -3.40
CA LEU A 19 -7.16 -17.57 -4.14
C LEU A 19 -7.29 -16.05 -4.20
N ILE A 20 -6.23 -15.35 -3.81
CA ILE A 20 -6.16 -13.89 -3.83
C ILE A 20 -4.99 -13.50 -4.74
N ASP A 21 -5.32 -13.02 -5.93
CA ASP A 21 -4.34 -12.47 -6.86
C ASP A 21 -3.90 -11.08 -6.37
N ILE A 22 -2.63 -10.96 -5.98
CA ILE A 22 -2.05 -9.71 -5.52
C ILE A 22 -1.95 -8.71 -6.68
N ARG A 23 -2.48 -7.51 -6.47
CA ARG A 23 -2.50 -6.42 -7.46
C ARG A 23 -1.91 -5.13 -6.91
N PRO A 24 -1.42 -4.19 -7.75
CA PRO A 24 -0.76 -2.95 -7.31
C PRO A 24 -1.58 -2.10 -6.32
N GLU A 25 -2.91 -2.12 -6.41
CA GLU A 25 -3.79 -1.39 -5.49
C GLU A 25 -3.75 -1.91 -4.04
N MET A 26 -3.20 -3.11 -3.82
CA MET A 26 -3.03 -3.76 -2.51
C MET A 26 -1.73 -3.33 -1.81
N ILE A 27 -0.84 -2.63 -2.52
CA ILE A 27 0.37 -2.04 -1.94
C ILE A 27 -0.02 -0.86 -1.03
N PRO A 28 0.59 -0.71 0.15
CA PRO A 28 1.69 -1.54 0.70
C PRO A 28 1.23 -2.70 1.58
N SER A 29 -0.05 -2.74 1.95
CA SER A 29 -0.61 -3.83 2.74
C SER A 29 -2.13 -3.90 2.61
N PHE A 30 -2.67 -5.08 2.92
CA PHE A 30 -4.11 -5.31 2.98
C PHE A 30 -4.46 -6.27 4.12
N ARG A 31 -5.75 -6.29 4.48
CA ARG A 31 -6.31 -7.17 5.50
C ARG A 31 -7.31 -8.13 4.87
N VAL A 32 -7.28 -9.38 5.29
CA VAL A 32 -8.32 -10.37 4.99
C VAL A 32 -9.06 -10.64 6.27
N ILE A 33 -10.38 -10.54 6.21
CA ILE A 33 -11.27 -10.82 7.35
C ILE A 33 -12.23 -11.88 6.85
N ALA A 34 -12.30 -13.00 7.57
CA ALA A 34 -13.17 -14.10 7.25
C ALA A 34 -14.09 -14.37 8.44
N PHE A 35 -15.34 -14.68 8.17
CA PHE A 35 -16.31 -15.00 9.21
C PHE A 35 -17.33 -16.01 8.69
N TYR A 36 -17.96 -16.74 9.60
CA TYR A 36 -19.10 -17.60 9.32
C TYR A 36 -20.09 -17.59 10.49
N TYR A 37 -21.33 -18.01 10.21
CA TYR A 37 -22.35 -18.19 11.24
C TYR A 37 -22.29 -19.61 11.77
N HIS A 38 -22.11 -19.74 13.08
CA HIS A 38 -22.22 -21.00 13.78
C HIS A 38 -23.69 -21.42 13.93
N THR A 39 -23.93 -22.70 14.23
CA THR A 39 -25.28 -23.29 14.28
C THR A 39 -26.18 -22.69 15.35
N ASN A 40 -25.61 -22.05 16.36
CA ASN A 40 -26.33 -21.34 17.42
C ASN A 40 -26.61 -19.86 17.09
N GLY A 41 -26.23 -19.37 15.90
CA GLY A 41 -26.42 -17.98 15.47
C GLY A 41 -25.22 -17.06 15.73
N ASP A 42 -24.23 -17.53 16.50
CA ASP A 42 -23.02 -16.76 16.79
C ASP A 42 -22.18 -16.56 15.52
N ILE A 43 -21.57 -15.39 15.39
CA ILE A 43 -20.58 -15.11 14.36
C ILE A 43 -19.22 -15.50 14.90
N ILE A 44 -18.49 -16.34 14.15
CA ILE A 44 -17.08 -16.66 14.41
C ILE A 44 -16.26 -16.00 13.30
N ALA A 45 -15.26 -15.22 13.68
CA ALA A 45 -14.44 -14.46 12.75
C ALA A 45 -12.95 -14.60 13.09
N ASP A 46 -12.11 -14.39 12.08
CA ASP A 46 -10.67 -14.21 12.22
C ASP A 46 -10.17 -13.23 11.15
N SER A 47 -8.99 -12.66 11.37
CA SER A 47 -8.38 -11.73 10.43
C SER A 47 -6.89 -11.96 10.30
N ILE A 48 -6.34 -11.60 9.13
CA ILE A 48 -4.90 -11.55 8.89
C ILE A 48 -4.53 -10.25 8.21
N TRP A 49 -3.38 -9.70 8.59
CA TRP A 49 -2.72 -8.60 7.89
C TRP A 49 -1.63 -9.16 6.98
N VAL A 50 -1.57 -8.65 5.75
CA VAL A 50 -0.61 -9.09 4.73
C VAL A 50 0.21 -7.89 4.29
N ASP A 51 1.52 -7.99 4.52
CA ASP A 51 2.51 -7.06 3.97
C ASP A 51 2.74 -7.37 2.49
N VAL A 52 2.77 -6.32 1.66
CA VAL A 52 3.02 -6.43 0.22
C VAL A 52 4.24 -5.60 -0.10
N GLU A 53 5.12 -6.12 -0.94
CA GLU A 53 6.35 -5.42 -1.32
C GLU A 53 6.06 -4.00 -1.84
N ASP A 54 6.72 -3.02 -1.23
CA ASP A 54 6.66 -1.59 -1.54
C ASP A 54 7.22 -1.31 -2.95
N LYS A 55 6.34 -1.35 -3.94
CA LYS A 55 6.70 -1.09 -5.34
C LYS A 55 5.79 -0.03 -5.97
N CYS A 56 6.39 0.87 -6.75
CA CYS A 56 5.62 1.82 -7.56
C CYS A 56 4.82 1.05 -8.63
N GLU A 57 3.56 1.42 -8.81
CA GLU A 57 2.70 0.87 -9.87
C GLU A 57 3.25 1.18 -11.28
N GLY A 58 3.84 2.36 -11.43
CA GLY A 58 4.48 2.81 -12.65
C GLY A 58 6.00 2.88 -12.56
N GLU A 59 6.62 3.19 -13.70
CA GLU A 59 8.06 3.35 -13.83
C GLU A 59 8.43 4.83 -14.00
N LEU A 60 9.54 5.24 -13.39
CA LEU A 60 10.17 6.52 -13.65
C LEU A 60 11.68 6.31 -13.68
N GLN A 61 12.28 6.56 -14.83
CA GLN A 61 13.73 6.57 -15.00
C GLN A 61 14.15 7.93 -15.52
N ILE A 62 15.15 8.52 -14.86
CA ILE A 62 15.76 9.78 -15.27
C ILE A 62 17.22 9.48 -15.56
N LYS A 63 17.68 9.82 -16.77
CA LYS A 63 19.07 9.66 -17.20
C LYS A 63 19.58 10.98 -17.74
N LEU A 64 20.80 11.35 -17.36
CA LEU A 64 21.55 12.41 -18.03
C LEU A 64 22.15 11.85 -19.31
N LYS A 65 21.99 12.57 -20.42
CA LYS A 65 22.68 12.24 -21.67
C LYS A 65 24.05 12.91 -21.71
N GLY A 66 25.07 12.18 -22.14
CA GLY A 66 26.41 12.73 -22.40
C GLY A 66 27.32 12.72 -21.17
N HIS A 67 28.00 13.86 -20.93
CA HIS A 67 29.02 14.01 -19.89
C HIS A 67 28.41 14.24 -18.50
N HIS A 68 29.15 13.88 -17.45
CA HIS A 68 28.72 14.07 -16.05
C HIS A 68 29.29 15.33 -15.41
N GLU A 69 30.15 16.05 -16.13
CA GLU A 69 30.74 17.33 -15.71
C GLU A 69 30.28 18.39 -16.69
N TYR A 70 29.79 19.50 -16.15
CA TYR A 70 29.23 20.62 -16.89
C TYR A 70 29.84 21.91 -16.33
N GLN A 71 30.16 22.84 -17.21
CA GLN A 71 30.50 24.21 -16.87
C GLN A 71 29.21 25.03 -16.65
N PRO A 72 29.27 26.15 -15.91
CA PRO A 72 28.17 27.09 -15.88
C PRO A 72 27.73 27.47 -17.29
N GLU A 73 26.42 27.58 -17.50
CA GLU A 73 25.76 27.85 -18.80
C GLU A 73 25.72 26.67 -19.79
N ASP A 74 26.34 25.53 -19.47
CA ASP A 74 26.16 24.33 -20.29
C ASP A 74 24.71 23.84 -20.28
N THR A 75 24.28 23.29 -21.42
CA THR A 75 22.96 22.66 -21.54
C THR A 75 23.04 21.18 -21.18
N ALA A 76 22.32 20.76 -20.14
CA ALA A 76 22.16 19.37 -19.77
C ALA A 76 20.88 18.79 -20.38
N GLU A 77 20.99 17.65 -21.06
CA GLU A 77 19.84 16.93 -21.59
C GLU A 77 19.42 15.79 -20.66
N LEU A 78 18.16 15.82 -20.23
CA LEU A 78 17.54 14.79 -19.40
C LEU A 78 16.64 13.90 -20.26
N ASP A 79 16.90 12.59 -20.21
CA ASP A 79 16.00 11.57 -20.73
C ASP A 79 15.08 11.10 -19.59
N ILE A 80 13.78 11.32 -19.74
CA ILE A 80 12.75 10.97 -18.75
C ILE A 80 11.84 9.92 -19.36
N ASN A 81 11.96 8.69 -18.86
CA ASN A 81 11.15 7.57 -19.27
C ASN A 81 10.12 7.23 -18.18
N VAL A 82 8.84 7.26 -18.57
CA VAL A 82 7.69 6.95 -17.70
C VAL A 82 7.06 5.59 -18.02
N GLY A 83 7.76 4.74 -18.76
CA GLY A 83 7.29 3.42 -19.18
C GLY A 83 6.01 3.49 -20.01
N THR A 84 5.01 2.67 -19.64
CA THR A 84 3.73 2.55 -20.35
C THR A 84 2.63 3.49 -19.84
N GLN A 85 2.97 4.42 -18.95
CA GLN A 85 1.99 5.29 -18.30
C GLN A 85 1.39 6.31 -19.29
N LYS A 86 0.08 6.21 -19.55
CA LYS A 86 -0.59 6.98 -20.61
C LYS A 86 -0.82 8.48 -20.32
N ASN A 87 -0.60 8.96 -19.09
CA ASN A 87 -0.80 10.37 -18.71
C ASN A 87 0.10 10.78 -17.52
N ALA A 88 1.32 10.25 -17.45
CA ALA A 88 2.22 10.57 -16.35
C ALA A 88 2.57 12.06 -16.32
N LYS A 89 2.42 12.68 -15.14
CA LYS A 89 2.90 14.04 -14.86
C LYS A 89 4.18 13.93 -14.05
N VAL A 90 5.27 14.52 -14.54
CA VAL A 90 6.57 14.49 -13.87
C VAL A 90 6.88 15.86 -13.32
N GLY A 91 7.02 15.96 -12.00
CA GLY A 91 7.54 17.14 -11.32
C GLY A 91 9.04 17.00 -11.12
N LEU A 92 9.82 17.97 -11.62
CA LEU A 92 11.27 18.00 -11.47
C LEU A 92 11.65 19.08 -10.44
N LEU A 93 12.62 18.76 -9.60
CA LEU A 93 13.22 19.68 -8.65
C LEU A 93 14.74 19.49 -8.69
N VAL A 94 15.46 20.58 -8.93
CA VAL A 94 16.93 20.60 -8.88
C VAL A 94 17.34 21.24 -7.56
N VAL A 95 18.27 20.61 -6.85
CA VAL A 95 18.76 21.09 -5.55
C VAL A 95 20.27 20.99 -5.49
N ASP A 96 20.88 21.92 -4.77
CA ASP A 96 22.31 21.86 -4.45
C ASP A 96 22.57 20.70 -3.48
N LYS A 97 23.60 19.89 -3.76
CA LYS A 97 24.03 18.78 -2.91
C LYS A 97 24.40 19.24 -1.50
N ALA A 98 24.93 20.46 -1.32
CA ALA A 98 25.29 21.02 -0.03
C ALA A 98 24.08 21.15 0.92
N ILE A 99 22.87 21.35 0.40
CA ILE A 99 21.65 21.41 1.22
C ILE A 99 21.42 20.09 1.95
N TYR A 100 21.75 18.95 1.33
CA TYR A 100 21.62 17.65 1.98
C TYR A 100 22.65 17.43 3.10
N ALA A 101 23.78 18.16 3.11
CA ALA A 101 24.74 18.12 4.20
C ALA A 101 24.20 18.79 5.48
N LEU A 102 23.21 19.68 5.36
CA LEU A 102 22.55 20.37 6.48
C LEU A 102 21.41 19.55 7.12
N GLY A 103 21.11 18.37 6.56
CA GLY A 103 20.04 17.48 7.02
C GLY A 103 19.01 17.20 5.93
N ALA A 104 18.90 15.94 5.52
CA ALA A 104 18.04 15.52 4.42
C ALA A 104 16.57 15.26 4.82
N GLN A 105 16.08 15.84 5.93
CA GLN A 105 14.74 15.54 6.45
C GLN A 105 13.60 15.97 5.50
N ASN A 106 13.86 16.94 4.62
CA ASN A 106 12.87 17.45 3.66
C ASN A 106 12.84 16.69 2.33
N LYS A 107 13.61 15.60 2.18
CA LYS A 107 13.64 14.82 0.95
C LYS A 107 12.46 13.85 0.91
N LEU A 108 11.56 13.99 -0.05
CA LEU A 108 10.52 13.00 -0.32
C LEU A 108 11.16 11.69 -0.80
N THR A 109 10.81 10.57 -0.15
CA THR A 109 11.29 9.23 -0.49
C THR A 109 10.11 8.28 -0.76
N PRO A 110 10.29 7.21 -1.55
CA PRO A 110 9.26 6.19 -1.71
C PRO A 110 8.75 5.64 -0.37
N LYS A 111 9.64 5.43 0.60
CA LYS A 111 9.28 4.99 1.96
C LYS A 111 8.28 5.94 2.62
N GLN A 112 8.49 7.25 2.58
CA GLN A 112 7.53 8.21 3.15
C GLN A 112 6.17 8.16 2.45
N VAL A 113 6.14 7.94 1.14
CA VAL A 113 4.88 7.77 0.39
C VAL A 113 4.14 6.52 0.89
N PHE A 114 4.80 5.36 0.96
CA PHE A 114 4.17 4.13 1.44
C PHE A 114 3.76 4.21 2.91
N THR A 115 4.59 4.81 3.79
CA THR A 115 4.19 5.08 5.19
C THR A 115 2.96 5.99 5.25
N SER A 116 2.87 7.02 4.41
CA SER A 116 1.67 7.88 4.35
C SER A 116 0.46 7.14 3.78
N MET A 117 0.63 6.11 2.94
CA MET A 117 -0.48 5.26 2.49
C MET A 117 -0.94 4.31 3.59
N GLN A 118 -0.01 3.77 4.39
CA GLN A 118 -0.29 2.91 5.55
C GLN A 118 -1.02 3.66 6.66
N SER A 119 -0.81 4.97 6.82
CA SER A 119 -1.52 5.76 7.84
C SER A 119 -3.04 5.85 7.61
N TYR A 120 -3.53 5.43 6.44
CA TYR A 120 -4.97 5.28 6.18
C TYR A 120 -5.48 3.87 6.47
N ASP A 121 -4.63 2.92 6.86
CA ASP A 121 -5.11 1.67 7.45
C ASP A 121 -5.68 1.95 8.84
N LEU A 122 -6.91 1.49 9.07
CA LEU A 122 -7.64 1.75 10.31
C LEU A 122 -7.45 0.64 11.34
N GLY A 123 -6.86 -0.50 10.94
CA GLY A 123 -6.59 -1.61 11.85
C GLY A 123 -5.35 -1.40 12.70
N CYS A 124 -5.32 -2.02 13.87
CA CYS A 124 -4.28 -1.86 14.89
C CYS A 124 -3.55 -3.16 15.23
N SER A 125 -4.05 -4.34 14.80
CA SER A 125 -3.42 -5.65 15.05
C SER A 125 -2.88 -6.29 13.77
N TYR A 126 -2.03 -7.32 13.88
CA TYR A 126 -1.61 -8.13 12.72
C TYR A 126 -2.65 -9.18 12.29
N GLY A 127 -3.74 -9.33 13.02
CA GLY A 127 -4.73 -10.37 12.83
C GLY A 127 -5.36 -10.81 14.15
N GLY A 128 -6.34 -11.71 14.07
CA GLY A 128 -7.01 -12.26 15.24
C GLY A 128 -7.87 -11.24 16.00
N GLY A 129 -8.23 -11.64 17.21
CA GLY A 129 -9.02 -10.89 18.18
C GLY A 129 -9.52 -11.83 19.28
N GLU A 130 -9.69 -11.32 20.50
CA GLU A 130 -10.18 -12.12 21.63
C GLU A 130 -11.62 -12.62 21.43
N ASN A 131 -12.39 -11.90 20.63
CA ASN A 131 -13.76 -12.22 20.24
C ASN A 131 -14.08 -11.61 18.87
N THR A 132 -15.25 -11.92 18.32
CA THR A 132 -15.69 -11.45 17.00
C THR A 132 -15.68 -9.93 16.88
N ALA A 133 -16.09 -9.21 17.94
CA ALA A 133 -16.05 -7.76 17.91
C ALA A 133 -14.63 -7.21 17.84
N ALA A 134 -13.70 -7.79 18.61
CA ALA A 134 -12.28 -7.45 18.54
C ALA A 134 -11.71 -7.72 17.14
N VAL A 135 -12.04 -8.86 16.50
CA VAL A 135 -11.57 -9.17 15.14
C VAL A 135 -11.93 -8.08 14.13
N PHE A 136 -13.19 -7.62 14.14
CA PHE A 136 -13.61 -6.56 13.22
C PHE A 136 -13.02 -5.20 13.61
N ASN A 137 -13.08 -4.82 14.89
CA ASN A 137 -12.60 -3.52 15.37
C ASN A 137 -11.09 -3.36 15.18
N ASP A 138 -10.30 -4.37 15.54
CA ASP A 138 -8.84 -4.35 15.41
C ASP A 138 -8.39 -4.41 13.95
N ALA A 139 -9.25 -4.88 13.04
CA ALA A 139 -9.05 -4.79 11.60
C ALA A 139 -9.55 -3.46 11.00
N GLY A 140 -10.07 -2.54 11.81
CA GLY A 140 -10.52 -1.21 11.38
C GLY A 140 -11.93 -1.17 10.80
N LEU A 141 -12.79 -2.14 11.15
CA LEU A 141 -14.19 -2.19 10.75
C LEU A 141 -15.13 -2.09 11.95
N THR A 142 -16.29 -1.49 11.73
CA THR A 142 -17.45 -1.62 12.61
C THR A 142 -18.50 -2.43 11.90
N PHE A 143 -19.16 -3.34 12.61
CA PHE A 143 -20.23 -4.18 12.07
C PHE A 143 -21.46 -4.13 12.98
N ILE A 144 -22.63 -4.42 12.41
CA ILE A 144 -23.90 -4.55 13.11
C ILE A 144 -24.49 -5.88 12.69
N SER A 145 -24.92 -6.69 13.66
CA SER A 145 -25.66 -7.94 13.42
C SER A 145 -26.91 -7.99 14.29
N HIS A 146 -27.92 -8.72 13.81
CA HIS A 146 -29.12 -9.10 14.57
C HIS A 146 -28.99 -10.49 15.21
N SER A 147 -27.84 -11.14 15.04
CA SER A 147 -27.46 -12.37 15.74
C SER A 147 -27.58 -12.24 17.24
#